data_AF-A0A2T4GFV8-F1
#
_entry.id   AF-A0A2T4GFV8-F1
#
_cell.length_a   1.000
_cell.length_b   1.000
_cell.length_c   1.000
_cell.angle_alpha   90.00
_cell.angle_beta   90.00
_cell.angle_gamma   90.00
#
_symmetry.space_group_name_H-M   'P 1'
#
loop_
_entity.id
_entity.type
_entity.pdbx_description
1 polymer ?
#
loop_
_entity_poly.entity_id
_entity_poly.type
_entity_poly.pdbx_seq_one_letter_code
_entity_poly.pdbx_strand_id
1 'polypeptide(L)'
;MTDAVENAAEDLCIRQAYLSTAPMLAGNRKPLDSGGPAAALPSFFSTRSMDRIPRINQQTFIRFLNGEFDETVDDKMIIDCRFDYEFNGGHIKGAVGIDDFVIDGLFERPTWNRLVIVLYCEFSLLRAPMTATSIRSRDRERNIYPELTYPDVYVLEGGYSSFFHYCPDRCVPREYIHMSDAAHGERVPLQDMWFYNACT
;
A
#
# COMPACT_ATOMS: atom_id res chain seq x y z
N MET A 1 -16.09 23.15 0.47
CA MET A 1 -16.33 22.66 -0.91
C MET A 1 -15.06 22.65 -1.75
N THR A 2 -14.05 23.48 -1.46
CA THR A 2 -12.74 23.50 -2.16
C THR A 2 -11.89 22.27 -1.85
N ASP A 3 -11.79 21.88 -0.57
CA ASP A 3 -10.82 20.89 -0.11
C ASP A 3 -11.14 19.46 -0.60
N ALA A 4 -12.42 19.09 -0.68
CA ALA A 4 -12.82 17.75 -1.14
C ALA A 4 -12.58 17.54 -2.64
N VAL A 5 -12.76 18.59 -3.45
CA VAL A 5 -12.52 18.52 -4.90
C VAL A 5 -11.03 18.53 -5.19
N GLU A 6 -10.24 19.29 -4.42
CA GLU A 6 -8.77 19.29 -4.50
C GLU A 6 -8.19 17.92 -4.08
N ASN A 7 -8.66 17.33 -2.98
CA ASN A 7 -8.21 16.00 -2.55
C ASN A 7 -8.56 14.92 -3.59
N ALA A 8 -9.79 14.91 -4.12
CA ALA A 8 -10.18 13.94 -5.15
C ALA A 8 -9.36 14.09 -6.45
N ALA A 9 -8.99 15.32 -6.81
CA ALA A 9 -8.11 15.58 -7.94
C ALA A 9 -6.66 15.14 -7.65
N GLU A 10 -6.16 15.34 -6.42
CA GLU A 10 -4.87 14.79 -5.97
C GLU A 10 -4.86 13.27 -6.03
N ASP A 11 -5.89 12.59 -5.50
CA ASP A 11 -6.02 11.13 -5.50
C ASP A 11 -6.08 10.56 -6.92
N LEU A 12 -6.88 11.19 -7.80
CA LEU A 12 -6.95 10.83 -9.21
C LEU A 12 -5.61 11.08 -9.91
N CYS A 13 -4.93 12.18 -9.59
CA CYS A 13 -3.61 12.50 -10.14
C CYS A 13 -2.56 11.48 -9.68
N ILE A 14 -2.61 11.04 -8.42
CA ILE A 14 -1.72 10.01 -7.87
C ILE A 14 -2.02 8.65 -8.52
N ARG A 15 -3.29 8.25 -8.59
CA ARG A 15 -3.70 7.02 -9.27
C ARG A 15 -3.30 7.05 -10.74
N GLN A 16 -3.54 8.17 -11.41
CA GLN A 16 -3.11 8.37 -12.79
C GLN A 16 -1.59 8.38 -12.89
N ALA A 17 -0.85 8.97 -11.95
CA ALA A 17 0.61 8.95 -11.94
C ALA A 17 1.11 7.50 -11.89
N TYR A 18 0.63 6.65 -10.97
CA TYR A 18 1.03 5.23 -10.96
C TYR A 18 0.64 4.48 -12.25
N LEU A 19 -0.51 4.81 -12.85
CA LEU A 19 -0.94 4.21 -14.12
C LEU A 19 -0.24 4.80 -15.36
N SER A 20 0.30 6.03 -15.28
CA SER A 20 0.82 6.82 -16.41
C SER A 20 2.31 7.14 -16.36
N THR A 21 3.01 6.86 -15.25
CA THR A 21 4.47 6.79 -15.21
C THR A 21 4.91 5.65 -16.11
N ALA A 22 4.89 5.94 -17.40
CA ALA A 22 5.74 5.37 -18.41
C ALA A 22 7.18 5.35 -17.86
N PRO A 23 7.99 4.35 -18.23
CA PRO A 23 9.36 4.28 -17.75
C PRO A 23 10.06 5.59 -18.13
N MET A 24 10.48 6.37 -17.13
CA MET A 24 11.53 7.34 -17.34
C MET A 24 12.74 6.55 -17.82
N LEU A 25 13.13 6.77 -19.08
CA LEU A 25 14.28 6.12 -19.69
C LEU A 25 15.49 6.27 -18.77
N ALA A 26 16.18 5.14 -18.58
CA ALA A 26 17.35 4.96 -17.75
C ALA A 26 18.32 6.14 -17.83
N GLY A 27 18.34 6.95 -16.78
CA GLY A 27 19.51 7.75 -16.46
C GLY A 27 20.50 6.85 -15.71
N ASN A 28 21.50 6.29 -16.41
CA ASN A 28 22.73 5.65 -15.90
C ASN A 28 22.77 5.33 -14.39
N ARG A 29 21.98 4.36 -13.92
CA ARG A 29 22.17 3.78 -12.58
C ARG A 29 22.63 2.35 -12.72
N LYS A 30 23.66 2.01 -11.95
CA LYS A 30 24.27 0.68 -11.94
C LYS A 30 23.20 -0.35 -11.55
N PRO A 31 23.26 -1.57 -12.11
CA PRO A 31 22.49 -2.70 -11.60
C PRO A 31 22.67 -2.78 -10.08
N LEU A 32 21.56 -2.98 -9.36
CA LEU A 32 21.56 -3.22 -7.92
C LEU A 32 22.58 -4.34 -7.63
N ASP A 33 23.54 -4.06 -6.75
CA ASP A 33 24.66 -4.97 -6.45
C ASP A 33 24.14 -6.33 -5.95
N SER A 34 24.84 -7.38 -6.38
CA SER A 34 24.69 -8.81 -6.11
C SER A 34 24.72 -9.26 -4.63
N GLY A 35 24.73 -8.33 -3.68
CA GLY A 35 24.38 -8.56 -2.28
C GLY A 35 23.04 -7.89 -2.02
N GLY A 36 21.96 -8.68 -1.96
CA GLY A 36 20.59 -8.17 -1.89
C GLY A 36 20.45 -6.98 -0.93
N PRO A 37 19.79 -5.89 -1.34
CA PRO A 37 19.82 -4.63 -0.59
C PRO A 37 19.30 -4.84 0.82
N ALA A 38 19.96 -4.21 1.80
CA ALA A 38 19.41 -4.09 3.15
C ALA A 38 17.99 -3.52 3.07
N ALA A 39 17.07 -4.00 3.92
CA ALA A 39 15.67 -3.56 3.94
C ALA A 39 15.55 -2.03 3.90
N ALA A 40 14.67 -1.50 3.04
CA ALA A 40 14.53 -0.04 2.85
C ALA A 40 14.09 0.66 4.14
N LEU A 41 13.19 0.03 4.90
CA LEU A 41 12.61 0.60 6.11
C LEU A 41 12.89 -0.28 7.34
N PRO A 42 13.15 0.34 8.52
CA PRO A 42 13.15 -0.36 9.80
C PRO A 42 11.81 -1.06 10.03
N SER A 43 11.84 -2.39 10.08
CA SER A 43 10.65 -3.23 10.08
C SER A 43 10.80 -4.43 11.01
N PHE A 44 9.68 -5.06 11.35
CA PHE A 44 9.61 -6.25 12.18
C PHE A 44 8.64 -7.27 11.59
N PHE A 45 8.73 -8.53 12.01
CA PHE A 45 7.74 -9.55 11.64
C PHE A 45 6.72 -9.71 12.77
N SER A 46 5.44 -9.75 12.43
CA SER A 46 4.40 -10.00 13.43
C SER A 46 4.53 -11.43 13.95
N THR A 47 4.49 -11.60 15.26
CA THR A 47 4.42 -12.93 15.91
C THR A 47 3.02 -13.55 15.82
N ARG A 48 2.02 -12.74 15.46
CA ARG A 48 0.61 -13.13 15.40
C ARG A 48 0.17 -13.59 14.01
N SER A 49 0.99 -13.37 12.99
CA SER A 49 0.71 -13.77 11.61
C SER A 49 1.84 -14.64 11.03
N MET A 50 1.47 -15.62 10.22
CA MET A 50 2.41 -16.55 9.57
C MET A 50 2.82 -16.15 8.15
N ASP A 51 2.29 -15.05 7.62
CA ASP A 51 2.54 -14.61 6.23
C ASP A 51 3.98 -14.16 5.92
N ARG A 52 4.83 -13.99 6.94
CA ARG A 52 6.24 -13.54 6.82
C ARG A 52 6.43 -12.22 6.04
N ILE A 53 5.44 -11.33 6.05
CA ILE A 53 5.57 -9.98 5.48
C ILE A 53 6.22 -9.02 6.50
N PRO A 54 7.12 -8.10 6.14
CA PRO A 54 7.66 -7.15 7.11
C PRO A 54 6.65 -6.04 7.45
N ARG A 55 6.61 -5.61 8.70
CA ARG A 55 5.68 -4.61 9.25
C ARG A 55 6.42 -3.37 9.66
N ILE A 56 5.78 -2.22 9.51
CA ILE A 56 6.27 -0.93 10.01
C ILE A 56 5.25 -0.35 10.97
N ASN A 57 5.71 0.35 12.01
CA ASN A 57 4.84 1.07 12.93
C ASN A 57 4.55 2.50 12.41
N GLN A 58 3.65 3.20 13.08
CA GLN A 58 3.23 4.57 12.74
C GLN A 58 4.42 5.53 12.68
N GLN A 59 5.36 5.39 13.63
CA GLN A 59 6.55 6.24 13.69
C GLN A 59 7.41 6.08 12.44
N THR A 60 7.79 4.85 12.07
CA THR A 60 8.56 4.60 10.84
C THR A 60 7.81 5.09 9.61
N PHE A 61 6.50 4.89 9.57
CA PHE A 61 5.69 5.31 8.43
C PHE A 61 5.63 6.84 8.30
N ILE A 62 5.52 7.60 9.38
CA ILE A 62 5.58 9.07 9.33
C ILE A 62 6.93 9.56 8.84
N ARG A 63 8.03 8.97 9.32
CA ARG A 63 9.39 9.28 8.84
C ARG A 63 9.53 9.02 7.35
N PHE A 64 8.93 7.92 6.87
CA PHE A 64 8.84 7.58 5.45
C PHE A 64 8.04 8.60 4.64
N LEU A 65 6.86 9.03 5.13
CA LEU A 65 6.08 10.09 4.49
C LEU A 65 6.84 11.42 4.44
N ASN A 66 7.62 11.75 5.47
CA ASN A 66 8.39 12.98 5.56
C ASN A 66 9.69 12.97 4.74
N GLY A 67 10.01 11.88 4.06
CA GLY A 67 11.17 11.80 3.16
C GLY A 67 12.50 11.42 3.81
N GLU A 68 12.49 10.92 5.05
CA GLU A 68 13.72 10.56 5.76
C GLU A 68 14.47 9.36 5.14
N PHE A 69 13.89 8.68 4.14
CA PHE A 69 14.50 7.53 3.46
C PHE A 69 14.74 7.77 1.96
N ASP A 70 14.52 8.99 1.46
CA ASP A 70 14.56 9.33 0.03
C ASP A 70 15.97 9.22 -0.58
N GLU A 71 17.01 9.11 0.26
CA GLU A 71 18.37 8.80 -0.21
C GLU A 71 18.49 7.38 -0.79
N THR A 72 17.65 6.45 -0.34
CA THR A 72 17.68 5.04 -0.76
C THR A 72 16.39 4.59 -1.42
N VAL A 73 15.30 5.31 -1.22
CA VAL A 73 13.98 5.04 -1.82
C VAL A 73 13.72 6.05 -2.93
N ASP A 74 13.53 5.54 -4.14
CA ASP A 74 13.24 6.38 -5.31
C ASP A 74 11.75 6.74 -5.38
N ASP A 75 10.89 5.76 -5.14
CA ASP A 75 9.44 5.87 -5.29
C ASP A 75 8.71 5.27 -4.09
N LYS A 76 7.54 5.83 -3.80
CA LYS A 76 6.66 5.40 -2.69
C LYS A 76 5.33 5.00 -3.27
N MET A 77 4.73 3.92 -2.79
CA MET A 77 3.35 3.56 -3.10
C MET A 77 2.63 3.15 -1.83
N ILE A 78 1.53 3.84 -1.53
CA ILE A 78 0.73 3.60 -0.34
C ILE A 78 -0.62 3.06 -0.81
N ILE A 79 -0.97 1.84 -0.42
CA ILE A 79 -2.18 1.15 -0.89
C ILE A 79 -3.15 0.95 0.27
N ASP A 80 -4.30 1.60 0.18
CA ASP A 80 -5.44 1.37 1.06
C ASP A 80 -6.24 0.17 0.55
N CYS A 81 -6.14 -0.96 1.26
CA CYS A 81 -6.82 -2.20 0.95
C CYS A 81 -8.25 -2.26 1.52
N ARG A 82 -8.82 -1.12 1.92
CA ARG A 82 -10.21 -1.02 2.37
C ARG A 82 -11.18 -0.90 1.19
N PHE A 83 -12.48 -0.96 1.47
CA PHE A 83 -13.50 -0.70 0.45
C PHE A 83 -13.53 0.79 0.08
N ASP A 84 -14.00 1.10 -1.14
CA ASP A 84 -14.05 2.47 -1.67
C ASP A 84 -14.77 3.45 -0.74
N TYR A 85 -15.86 3.04 -0.08
CA TYR A 85 -16.57 3.93 0.84
C TYR A 85 -15.76 4.25 2.10
N GLU A 86 -14.95 3.31 2.60
CA GLU A 86 -14.04 3.54 3.72
C GLU A 86 -12.90 4.48 3.31
N PHE A 87 -12.35 4.29 2.10
CA PHE A 87 -11.30 5.13 1.53
C PHE A 87 -11.79 6.57 1.28
N ASN A 88 -12.91 6.72 0.57
CA ASN A 88 -13.51 8.01 0.27
C ASN A 88 -13.97 8.74 1.54
N GLY A 89 -14.33 7.98 2.58
CA GLY A 89 -14.69 8.50 3.89
C GLY A 89 -13.52 9.02 4.72
N GLY A 90 -12.28 8.78 4.29
CA GLY A 90 -11.07 9.21 4.98
C GLY A 90 -9.96 8.19 4.81
N HIS A 91 -8.85 8.60 4.20
CA HIS A 91 -7.68 7.76 3.96
C HIS A 91 -6.37 8.54 4.23
N ILE A 92 -5.22 7.87 4.14
CA ILE A 92 -3.91 8.51 4.38
C ILE A 92 -3.55 9.33 3.15
N LYS A 93 -3.17 10.61 3.31
CA LYS A 93 -2.81 11.47 2.18
C LYS A 93 -1.72 10.82 1.31
N GLY A 94 -1.95 10.75 0.01
CA GLY A 94 -1.03 10.10 -0.93
C GLY A 94 -1.31 8.61 -1.18
N ALA A 95 -2.29 8.02 -0.50
CA ALA A 95 -2.69 6.64 -0.71
C ALA A 95 -3.57 6.47 -1.95
N VAL A 96 -3.48 5.29 -2.56
CA VAL A 96 -4.43 4.84 -3.59
C VAL A 96 -5.33 3.75 -3.01
N GLY A 97 -6.62 3.85 -3.31
CA GLY A 97 -7.55 2.74 -3.10
C GLY A 97 -7.12 1.52 -3.92
N ILE A 98 -7.22 0.34 -3.33
CA ILE A 98 -6.91 -0.91 -4.00
C ILE A 98 -7.87 -1.15 -5.18
N ASP A 99 -7.32 -1.58 -6.30
CA ASP A 99 -8.07 -1.89 -7.51
C ASP A 99 -7.22 -2.86 -8.37
N ASP A 100 -7.87 -3.77 -9.09
CA ASP A 100 -7.15 -4.76 -9.92
C ASP A 100 -6.23 -4.09 -10.95
N PHE A 101 -6.62 -2.95 -11.53
CA PHE A 101 -5.79 -2.19 -12.46
C PHE A 101 -4.53 -1.64 -11.80
N VAL A 102 -4.58 -1.32 -10.50
CA VAL A 102 -3.41 -0.85 -9.74
C VAL A 102 -2.40 -1.99 -9.57
N ILE A 103 -2.88 -3.18 -9.22
CA ILE A 103 -2.01 -4.36 -9.05
C ILE A 103 -1.50 -4.87 -10.40
N ASP A 104 -2.32 -4.88 -11.44
CA ASP A 104 -1.91 -5.30 -12.78
C ASP A 104 -0.90 -4.32 -13.39
N GLY A 105 -1.16 -3.02 -13.28
CA GLY A 105 -0.24 -1.97 -13.72
C GLY A 105 1.15 -2.08 -13.09
N LEU A 106 1.21 -2.46 -11.80
CA LEU A 106 2.47 -2.70 -11.09
C LEU A 106 3.33 -3.76 -11.82
N PHE A 107 2.74 -4.81 -12.38
CA PHE A 107 3.52 -5.88 -13.03
C PHE A 107 3.63 -5.76 -14.55
N GLU A 108 2.73 -5.02 -15.20
CA GLU A 108 2.81 -4.75 -16.64
C GLU A 108 3.96 -3.80 -16.99
N ARG A 109 4.34 -2.90 -16.08
CA ARG A 109 5.37 -1.89 -16.30
C ARG A 109 6.35 -1.84 -15.12
N PRO A 110 7.21 -2.86 -14.98
CA PRO A 110 8.18 -2.90 -13.91
C PRO A 110 9.13 -1.70 -13.98
N THR A 111 9.41 -1.11 -12.83
CA THR A 111 10.33 0.02 -12.69
C THR A 111 11.73 -0.46 -12.31
N TRP A 112 12.76 0.26 -12.74
CA TRP A 112 14.15 0.03 -12.28
C TRP A 112 14.49 0.81 -11.00
N ASN A 113 13.56 1.63 -10.54
CA ASN A 113 13.67 2.42 -9.32
C ASN A 113 13.36 1.56 -8.10
N ARG A 114 13.97 1.89 -6.96
CA ARG A 114 13.65 1.23 -5.70
C ARG A 114 12.30 1.74 -5.17
N LEU A 115 11.24 1.04 -5.53
CA LEU A 115 9.87 1.30 -5.09
C LEU A 115 9.61 0.65 -3.72
N VAL A 116 9.17 1.44 -2.76
CA VAL A 116 8.65 0.95 -1.47
C VAL A 116 7.13 0.95 -1.48
N ILE A 117 6.53 -0.23 -1.28
CA ILE A 117 5.08 -0.42 -1.23
C ILE A 117 4.65 -0.62 0.23
N VAL A 118 3.77 0.24 0.72
CA VAL A 118 3.16 0.14 2.05
C VAL A 118 1.67 -0.13 1.92
N LEU A 119 1.21 -1.27 2.42
CA LEU A 119 -0.19 -1.65 2.42
C LEU A 119 -0.81 -1.48 3.80
N TYR A 120 -2.05 -1.03 3.84
CA TYR A 120 -2.85 -1.00 5.08
C TYR A 120 -4.31 -1.31 4.80
N CYS A 121 -5.05 -1.74 5.83
CA CYS A 121 -6.51 -1.72 5.80
C CYS A 121 -7.03 -1.09 7.09
N GLU A 122 -8.23 -1.41 7.57
CA GLU A 122 -8.74 -0.83 8.82
C GLU A 122 -7.81 -1.13 10.02
N PHE A 123 -7.48 -2.41 10.22
CA PHE A 123 -6.60 -2.88 11.30
C PHE A 123 -5.34 -3.60 10.80
N SER A 124 -5.18 -3.75 9.48
CA SER A 124 -4.08 -4.47 8.84
C SER A 124 -3.88 -5.93 9.27
N LEU A 125 -4.95 -6.62 9.69
CA LEU A 125 -4.89 -8.01 10.15
C LEU A 125 -5.14 -9.05 9.05
N LEU A 126 -5.96 -8.71 8.05
CA LEU A 126 -6.39 -9.65 7.00
C LEU A 126 -6.17 -9.09 5.59
N ARG A 127 -6.96 -8.07 5.19
CA ARG A 127 -6.95 -7.53 3.81
C ARG A 127 -5.56 -7.12 3.34
N ALA A 128 -4.85 -6.26 4.08
CA ALA A 128 -3.51 -5.80 3.69
C ALA A 128 -2.45 -6.93 3.66
N PRO A 129 -2.31 -7.80 4.66
CA PRO A 129 -1.43 -8.96 4.57
C PRO A 129 -1.72 -9.91 3.40
N MET A 130 -3.01 -10.16 3.10
CA MET A 130 -3.40 -10.97 1.96
C MET A 130 -3.00 -10.32 0.63
N THR A 131 -3.25 -9.03 0.46
CA THR A 131 -2.81 -8.28 -0.72
C THR A 131 -1.29 -8.29 -0.85
N ALA A 132 -0.55 -8.07 0.23
CA ALA A 132 0.92 -8.12 0.22
C ALA A 132 1.45 -9.50 -0.19
N THR A 133 0.81 -10.56 0.29
CA THR A 133 1.13 -11.95 -0.09
C THR A 133 0.83 -12.19 -1.57
N SER A 134 -0.31 -11.71 -2.07
CA SER A 134 -0.70 -11.81 -3.48
C SER A 134 0.32 -11.11 -4.40
N ILE A 135 0.70 -9.86 -4.06
CA ILE A 135 1.76 -9.13 -4.78
C ILE A 135 3.06 -9.94 -4.78
N ARG A 136 3.49 -10.47 -3.62
CA ARG A 136 4.72 -11.25 -3.54
C ARG A 136 4.66 -12.55 -4.35
N SER A 137 3.54 -13.25 -4.35
CA SER A 137 3.35 -14.46 -5.16
C SER A 137 3.43 -14.15 -6.65
N ARG A 138 2.73 -13.11 -7.11
CA ARG A 138 2.80 -12.65 -8.51
C ARG A 138 4.21 -12.21 -8.92
N ASP A 139 4.93 -11.54 -8.04
CA ASP A 139 6.32 -11.13 -8.28
C ASP A 139 7.25 -12.35 -8.44
N ARG A 140 7.05 -13.38 -7.60
CA ARG A 140 7.81 -14.65 -7.66
C ARG A 140 7.48 -15.49 -8.88
N GLU A 141 6.26 -15.43 -9.40
CA GLU A 141 5.89 -16.11 -10.65
C GLU A 141 6.62 -15.53 -11.87
N ARG A 142 7.01 -14.24 -11.81
CA ARG A 142 7.68 -13.52 -12.91
C ARG A 142 9.20 -13.47 -12.80
N ASN A 143 9.77 -13.83 -11.64
CA ASN A 143 11.19 -13.70 -11.38
C ASN A 143 11.85 -15.04 -11.00
N ILE A 144 13.10 -15.22 -11.43
CA ILE A 144 13.92 -16.37 -11.04
C ILE A 144 14.46 -16.14 -9.63
N TYR A 145 14.28 -17.10 -8.75
CA TYR A 145 14.81 -17.03 -7.39
C TYR A 145 16.34 -16.76 -7.38
N PRO A 146 16.86 -15.84 -6.53
CA PRO A 146 16.18 -15.14 -5.44
C PRO A 146 15.58 -13.77 -5.80
N GLU A 147 15.60 -13.37 -7.07
CA GLU A 147 15.21 -12.03 -7.53
C GLU A 147 13.74 -11.69 -7.27
N LEU A 148 13.48 -10.39 -7.06
CA LEU A 148 12.17 -9.78 -6.91
C LEU A 148 12.18 -8.43 -7.61
N THR A 149 11.11 -8.09 -8.32
CA THR A 149 10.92 -6.72 -8.81
C THR A 149 10.56 -5.78 -7.66
N TYR A 150 9.81 -6.26 -6.67
CA TYR A 150 9.34 -5.49 -5.51
C TYR A 150 9.81 -6.15 -4.20
N PRO A 151 11.10 -6.00 -3.84
CA PRO A 151 11.63 -6.55 -2.60
C PRO A 151 11.06 -5.86 -1.36
N ASP A 152 10.81 -4.55 -1.43
CA ASP A 152 10.41 -3.68 -0.32
C ASP A 152 8.88 -3.50 -0.22
N VAL A 153 8.19 -4.58 0.19
CA VAL A 153 6.74 -4.60 0.45
C VAL A 153 6.47 -4.72 1.94
N TYR A 154 5.73 -3.77 2.51
CA TYR A 154 5.46 -3.66 3.95
C TYR A 154 3.97 -3.57 4.26
N VAL A 155 3.59 -3.99 5.48
CA VAL A 155 2.26 -3.75 6.06
C VAL A 155 2.38 -2.71 7.18
N LEU A 156 1.51 -1.70 7.18
CA LEU A 156 1.39 -0.76 8.30
C LEU A 156 0.66 -1.43 9.47
N GLU A 157 1.38 -1.67 10.56
CA GLU A 157 0.85 -2.31 11.76
C GLU A 157 -0.32 -1.49 12.34
N GLY A 158 -1.40 -2.15 12.76
CA GLY A 158 -2.58 -1.48 13.35
C GLY A 158 -3.47 -0.73 12.35
N GLY A 159 -3.08 -0.68 11.08
CA GLY A 159 -3.87 -0.13 9.97
C GLY A 159 -4.25 1.33 10.10
N TYR A 160 -5.25 1.72 9.30
CA TYR A 160 -5.80 3.07 9.27
C TYR A 160 -6.33 3.50 10.63
N SER A 161 -6.98 2.58 11.36
CA SER A 161 -7.52 2.85 12.68
C SER A 161 -6.45 3.38 13.62
N SER A 162 -5.33 2.67 13.77
CA SER A 162 -4.25 3.13 14.63
C SER A 162 -3.53 4.37 14.09
N PHE A 163 -3.39 4.49 12.76
CA PHE A 163 -2.73 5.65 12.16
C PHE A 163 -3.54 6.94 12.32
N PHE A 164 -4.86 6.89 12.10
CA PHE A 164 -5.75 8.04 12.26
C PHE A 164 -5.73 8.59 13.69
N HIS A 165 -5.72 7.72 14.69
CA HIS A 165 -5.57 8.14 16.10
C HIS A 165 -4.20 8.76 16.39
N TYR A 166 -3.14 8.32 15.71
CA TYR A 166 -1.77 8.78 15.94
C TYR A 166 -1.45 10.09 15.21
N CYS A 167 -1.91 10.25 13.96
CA CYS A 167 -1.60 11.38 13.10
C CYS A 167 -2.77 11.72 12.16
N PRO A 168 -3.90 12.24 12.69
CA PRO A 168 -5.08 12.53 11.87
C PRO A 168 -4.79 13.63 10.84
N ASP A 169 -3.86 14.55 11.09
CA ASP A 169 -3.53 15.63 10.16
C ASP A 169 -2.86 15.16 8.86
N ARG A 170 -2.50 13.87 8.77
CA ARG A 170 -2.02 13.22 7.54
C ARG A 170 -3.13 12.44 6.82
N CYS A 171 -4.38 12.62 7.21
CA CYS A 171 -5.54 11.94 6.62
C CYS A 171 -6.47 12.92 5.89
N VAL A 172 -7.04 12.47 4.77
CA VAL A 172 -7.95 13.25 3.93
C VAL A 172 -9.14 12.38 3.45
N PRO A 173 -10.39 12.88 3.60
CA PRO A 173 -10.79 13.84 4.63
C PRO A 173 -10.35 13.36 6.03
N ARG A 174 -10.33 14.28 7.01
CA ARG A 174 -9.89 13.97 8.38
C ARG A 174 -10.98 13.26 9.19
N GLU A 175 -11.44 12.14 8.65
CA GLU A 175 -12.54 11.33 9.16
C GLU A 175 -12.13 9.86 9.14
N TYR A 176 -12.82 9.04 9.94
CA TYR A 176 -12.62 7.60 9.96
C TYR A 176 -13.97 6.90 9.90
N ILE A 177 -14.23 6.29 8.74
CA ILE A 177 -15.42 5.47 8.49
C ILE A 177 -15.07 4.01 8.74
N HIS A 178 -15.81 3.38 9.66
CA HIS A 178 -15.68 1.95 9.89
C HIS A 178 -16.39 1.14 8.82
N MET A 179 -15.94 -0.10 8.62
CA MET A 179 -16.65 -1.07 7.79
C MET A 179 -18.10 -1.30 8.26
N SER A 180 -18.39 -1.11 9.55
CA SER A 180 -19.73 -1.25 10.13
C SER A 180 -20.67 -0.06 9.88
N ASP A 181 -20.13 1.09 9.45
CA ASP A 181 -20.86 2.36 9.44
C ASP A 181 -21.67 2.60 8.16
N ALA A 182 -21.81 1.57 7.31
CA ALA A 182 -22.58 1.64 6.09
C ALA A 182 -24.10 1.76 6.40
N ALA A 183 -24.56 2.99 6.62
CA ALA A 183 -25.96 3.39 6.55
C ALA A 183 -26.53 3.34 5.11
N HIS A 184 -25.83 2.71 4.16
CA HIS A 184 -26.30 2.44 2.81
C HIS A 184 -26.40 0.93 2.64
N GLY A 185 -27.63 0.43 2.72
CA GLY A 185 -27.99 -0.98 2.69
C GLY A 185 -27.82 -1.66 1.34
N GLU A 186 -26.57 -1.78 0.88
CA GLU A 186 -26.18 -2.94 0.09
C GLU A 186 -25.27 -3.79 0.97
N ARG A 187 -25.83 -4.91 1.45
CA ARG A 187 -25.04 -6.02 1.95
C ARG A 187 -23.93 -6.26 0.95
N VAL A 188 -22.68 -6.14 1.38
CA VAL A 188 -21.51 -6.55 0.60
C VAL A 188 -21.86 -7.91 -0.03
N PRO A 189 -21.90 -8.02 -1.37
CA PRO A 189 -22.36 -9.23 -2.04
C PRO A 189 -21.63 -10.44 -1.46
N LEU A 190 -22.33 -11.56 -1.30
CA LEU A 190 -21.76 -12.81 -0.77
C LEU A 190 -20.50 -13.27 -1.52
N GLN A 191 -20.21 -12.70 -2.70
CA GLN A 191 -19.01 -12.91 -3.48
C GLN A 191 -17.76 -12.24 -2.86
N ASP A 192 -17.89 -11.09 -2.20
CA ASP A 192 -16.82 -10.45 -1.42
C ASP A 192 -16.67 -11.05 -0.02
N MET A 193 -17.68 -11.78 0.46
CA MET A 193 -17.57 -12.64 1.64
C MET A 193 -16.67 -13.87 1.43
N TRP A 194 -16.28 -14.23 0.20
CA TRP A 194 -15.35 -15.34 -0.04
C TRP A 194 -13.95 -15.09 0.54
N PHE A 195 -13.54 -13.82 0.69
CA PHE A 195 -12.31 -13.49 1.42
C PHE A 195 -12.42 -13.75 2.94
N TYR A 196 -13.64 -13.87 3.48
CA TYR A 196 -13.88 -14.09 4.91
C TYR A 196 -14.00 -15.58 5.28
N ASN A 197 -14.44 -16.45 4.36
CA ASN A 197 -14.67 -17.89 4.62
C ASN A 197 -13.51 -18.82 4.20
N ALA A 198 -12.38 -18.30 3.73
CA ALA A 198 -11.18 -19.12 3.50
C ALA A 198 -10.40 -19.41 4.80
N CYS A 199 -10.97 -19.09 5.96
CA CYS A 199 -10.33 -19.20 7.28
C CYS A 199 -11.11 -20.11 8.25
N THR A 200 -11.77 -21.15 7.74
CA THR A 200 -12.26 -22.31 8.51
C THR A 200 -11.81 -23.61 7.89
#